data_AF-A0A2J6HMS5-F1
#
_entry.id   AF-A0A2J6HMS5-F1
#
_cell.length_a   1.000
_cell.length_b   1.000
_cell.length_c   1.000
_cell.angle_alpha   90.00
_cell.angle_beta   90.00
_cell.angle_gamma   90.00
#
_symmetry.space_group_name_H-M   'P 1'
#
loop_
_entity.id
_entity.type
_entity.pdbx_description
1 polymer ?
#
loop_
_entity_poly.entity_id
_entity_poly.type
_entity_poly.pdbx_seq_one_letter_code
_entity_poly.pdbx_strand_id
1 'polypeptide(L)'
;MNKDNLLQSAKALKQPGAEALKEYSSKLDQLISTMNNVMLGREDIDALVGAQNIQMMKDNHANHARFMESVFNAYEPAILVDTVLWVFRAYRSRHFSSTYWAAQMNTWIEIYREHLSEQCFKEILPFYKWMQVNIPIFNYLATEDFDAPFSVH
;
A
#
# COMPACT_ATOMS: atom_id res chain seq x y z
N MET A 1 -1.50 -6.12 20.11
CA MET A 1 -1.24 -6.99 18.95
C MET A 1 0.16 -6.69 18.46
N ASN A 2 0.97 -7.71 18.21
CA ASN A 2 2.37 -7.57 17.81
C ASN A 2 2.56 -7.92 16.32
N LYS A 3 3.79 -7.82 15.81
CA LYS A 3 4.16 -8.20 14.44
C LYS A 3 3.75 -9.64 14.09
N ASP A 4 3.82 -10.57 15.04
CA ASP A 4 3.45 -11.98 14.80
C ASP A 4 1.96 -12.13 14.43
N ASN A 5 1.08 -11.32 15.02
CA ASN A 5 -0.35 -11.32 14.66
C ASN A 5 -0.58 -10.83 13.22
N LEU A 6 0.20 -9.84 12.78
CA LEU A 6 0.16 -9.39 11.38
C LEU A 6 0.63 -10.51 10.45
N LEU A 7 1.76 -11.15 10.76
CA LEU A 7 2.29 -12.25 9.98
C LEU A 7 1.31 -13.43 9.91
N GLN A 8 0.71 -13.80 11.03
CA GLN A 8 -0.23 -14.91 11.08
C GLN A 8 -1.50 -14.64 10.29
N SER A 9 -2.04 -13.42 10.34
CA SER A 9 -3.22 -13.05 9.55
C SER A 9 -2.90 -12.87 8.07
N ALA A 10 -1.71 -12.38 7.71
CA ALA A 10 -1.26 -12.27 6.32
C ALA A 10 -1.17 -13.64 5.63
N LYS A 11 -0.80 -14.72 6.34
CA LYS A 11 -0.80 -16.09 5.79
C LYS A 11 -2.17 -16.56 5.29
N ALA A 12 -3.27 -15.94 5.69
CA ALA A 12 -4.61 -16.27 5.22
C ALA A 12 -4.94 -15.63 3.85
N LEU A 13 -4.14 -14.65 3.41
CA LEU A 13 -4.29 -14.07 2.07
C LEU A 13 -3.87 -15.10 1.02
N LYS A 14 -4.56 -15.05 -0.12
CA LYS A 14 -4.30 -15.95 -1.25
C LYS A 14 -3.65 -15.15 -2.36
N GLN A 15 -2.56 -15.67 -2.91
CA GLN A 15 -1.95 -15.09 -4.09
C GLN A 15 -3.00 -15.02 -5.23
N PRO A 16 -3.14 -13.87 -5.92
CA PRO A 16 -3.95 -13.78 -7.12
C PRO A 16 -3.48 -14.76 -8.22
N GLY A 17 -4.40 -15.18 -9.07
CA GLY A 17 -4.11 -16.00 -10.22
C GLY A 17 -3.37 -15.25 -11.32
N ALA A 18 -2.82 -16.01 -12.27
CA ALA A 18 -2.01 -15.46 -13.36
C ALA A 18 -2.75 -14.44 -14.24
N GLU A 19 -4.07 -14.61 -14.46
CA GLU A 19 -4.87 -13.66 -15.23
C GLU A 19 -5.06 -12.32 -14.50
N ALA A 20 -5.30 -12.37 -13.19
CA ALA A 20 -5.41 -11.16 -12.37
C ALA A 20 -4.08 -10.41 -12.32
N LEU A 21 -2.96 -11.12 -12.15
CA LEU A 21 -1.62 -10.55 -12.23
C LEU A 21 -1.37 -9.89 -13.59
N LYS A 22 -1.63 -10.61 -14.69
CA LYS A 22 -1.42 -10.11 -16.04
C LYS A 22 -2.24 -8.85 -16.32
N GLU A 23 -3.51 -8.83 -15.90
CA GLU A 23 -4.35 -7.65 -16.05
C GLU A 23 -3.80 -6.47 -15.24
N TYR A 24 -3.51 -6.69 -13.96
CA TYR A 24 -2.97 -5.66 -13.07
C TYR A 24 -1.67 -5.07 -13.63
N SER A 25 -0.72 -5.91 -14.03
CA SER A 25 0.54 -5.53 -14.68
C SER A 25 0.31 -4.70 -15.95
N SER A 26 -0.61 -5.15 -16.82
CA SER A 26 -0.89 -4.45 -18.09
C SER A 26 -1.48 -3.05 -17.90
N LYS A 27 -2.09 -2.77 -16.75
CA LYS A 27 -2.74 -1.50 -16.42
C LYS A 27 -1.93 -0.66 -15.43
N LEU A 28 -0.75 -1.12 -15.00
CA LEU A 28 -0.01 -0.54 -13.87
C LEU A 28 0.22 0.98 -14.02
N ASP A 29 0.70 1.42 -15.18
CA ASP A 29 0.97 2.85 -15.44
C ASP A 29 -0.31 3.69 -15.42
N GLN A 30 -1.41 3.15 -15.97
CA GLN A 30 -2.72 3.81 -15.93
C GLN A 30 -3.20 3.96 -14.48
N LEU A 31 -3.12 2.89 -13.69
CA LEU A 31 -3.55 2.89 -12.29
C LEU A 31 -2.77 3.91 -11.45
N ILE A 32 -1.44 3.97 -11.63
CA ILE A 32 -0.58 4.96 -10.95
C ILE A 32 -0.95 6.38 -11.37
N SER A 33 -1.16 6.62 -12.67
CA SER A 33 -1.53 7.95 -13.18
C SER A 33 -2.88 8.40 -12.62
N THR A 34 -3.89 7.53 -12.63
CA THR A 34 -5.20 7.80 -12.03
C THR A 34 -5.07 8.10 -10.54
N MET A 35 -4.29 7.29 -9.80
CA MET A 35 -4.07 7.50 -8.36
C MET A 35 -3.48 8.87 -8.05
N ASN A 36 -2.48 9.28 -8.82
CA ASN A 36 -1.89 10.60 -8.68
C ASN A 36 -2.90 11.71 -8.96
N ASN A 37 -3.67 11.60 -10.04
CA ASN A 37 -4.66 12.61 -10.40
C ASN A 37 -5.76 12.75 -9.33
N VAL A 38 -6.30 11.62 -8.83
CA VAL A 38 -7.34 11.63 -7.80
C VAL A 38 -6.82 12.22 -6.49
N MET A 39 -5.63 11.80 -6.04
CA MET A 39 -5.07 12.33 -4.79
C MET A 39 -4.67 13.80 -4.88
N LEU A 40 -4.14 14.25 -6.02
CA LEU A 40 -3.83 15.67 -6.25
C LEU A 40 -5.07 16.56 -6.29
N GLY A 41 -6.22 16.00 -6.69
CA GLY A 41 -7.49 16.72 -6.72
C GLY A 41 -8.14 16.92 -5.35
N ARG A 42 -7.57 16.39 -4.27
CA ARG A 42 -8.13 16.54 -2.92
C ARG A 42 -7.85 17.93 -2.34
N GLU A 43 -8.87 18.54 -1.76
CA GLU A 43 -8.73 19.83 -1.07
C GLU A 43 -7.81 19.77 0.15
N ASP A 44 -7.73 18.61 0.81
CA ASP A 44 -6.93 18.39 2.01
C ASP A 44 -5.52 17.83 1.73
N ILE A 45 -5.07 17.80 0.47
CA ILE A 45 -3.83 17.10 0.08
C ILE A 45 -2.60 17.61 0.84
N ASP A 46 -2.47 18.93 1.00
CA ASP A 46 -1.35 19.53 1.73
C ASP A 46 -1.35 19.17 3.22
N ALA A 47 -2.54 18.98 3.81
CA ALA A 47 -2.67 18.52 5.19
C ALA A 47 -2.37 17.01 5.34
N LEU A 48 -2.61 16.23 4.27
CA LEU A 48 -2.34 14.79 4.28
C LEU A 48 -0.85 14.47 4.11
N VAL A 49 -0.17 15.13 3.18
CA VAL A 49 1.22 14.78 2.83
C VAL A 49 2.24 15.85 3.19
N GLY A 50 1.82 17.11 3.39
CA GLY A 50 2.69 18.27 3.50
C GLY A 50 3.01 18.89 2.13
N ALA A 51 2.89 20.21 2.00
CA ALA A 51 2.98 20.93 0.72
C ALA A 51 4.26 20.64 -0.11
N GLN A 52 5.36 20.28 0.54
CA GLN A 52 6.64 19.99 -0.13
C GLN A 52 6.82 18.50 -0.51
N ASN A 53 5.86 17.64 -0.16
CA ASN A 53 5.99 16.19 -0.29
C ASN A 53 5.16 15.60 -1.45
N ILE A 54 4.59 16.42 -2.32
CA ILE A 54 3.75 15.96 -3.44
C ILE A 54 4.51 14.99 -4.35
N GLN A 55 5.78 15.28 -4.68
CA GLN A 55 6.56 14.36 -5.51
C GLN A 55 6.81 13.03 -4.80
N MET A 56 7.14 13.07 -3.51
CA MET A 56 7.34 11.88 -2.69
C MET A 56 6.07 11.03 -2.57
N MET A 57 4.90 11.66 -2.52
CA MET A 57 3.62 10.95 -2.57
C MET A 57 3.45 10.21 -3.91
N LYS A 58 3.77 10.84 -5.03
CA LYS A 58 3.70 10.19 -6.36
C LYS A 58 4.66 9.01 -6.45
N ASP A 59 5.88 9.19 -5.92
CA ASP A 59 6.88 8.12 -5.86
C ASP A 59 6.39 6.97 -4.97
N ASN A 60 5.74 7.28 -3.83
CA ASN A 60 5.10 6.29 -2.98
C ASN A 60 4.01 5.51 -3.72
N HIS A 61 3.15 6.16 -4.49
CA HIS A 61 2.11 5.48 -5.26
C HIS A 61 2.71 4.54 -6.32
N ALA A 62 3.74 4.99 -7.04
CA ALA A 62 4.43 4.15 -8.01
C ALA A 62 5.13 2.94 -7.36
N ASN A 63 5.80 3.17 -6.23
CA ASN A 63 6.46 2.12 -5.45
C ASN A 63 5.45 1.13 -4.88
N HIS A 64 4.31 1.61 -4.35
CA HIS A 64 3.21 0.79 -3.87
C HIS A 64 2.69 -0.13 -4.99
N ALA A 65 2.37 0.42 -6.15
CA ALA A 65 1.81 -0.35 -7.25
C ALA A 65 2.75 -1.46 -7.75
N ARG A 66 4.04 -1.15 -7.93
CA ARG A 66 5.09 -2.12 -8.32
C ARG A 66 5.34 -3.16 -7.23
N PHE A 67 5.32 -2.75 -5.97
CA PHE A 67 5.46 -3.68 -4.86
C PHE A 67 4.29 -4.67 -4.83
N MET A 68 3.06 -4.18 -4.97
CA MET A 68 1.88 -5.05 -5.01
C MET A 68 1.88 -5.99 -6.22
N GLU A 69 2.35 -5.54 -7.39
CA GLU A 69 2.60 -6.44 -8.53
C GLU A 69 3.56 -7.58 -8.16
N SER A 70 4.68 -7.28 -7.50
CA SER A 70 5.64 -8.30 -7.05
C SER A 70 5.03 -9.28 -6.04
N VAL A 71 4.21 -8.78 -5.11
CA VAL A 71 3.45 -9.57 -4.12
C VAL A 71 2.45 -10.48 -4.80
N PHE A 72 1.78 -10.01 -5.86
CA PHE A 72 0.81 -10.81 -6.61
C PHE A 72 1.48 -11.89 -7.47
N ASN A 73 2.72 -11.65 -7.90
CA ASN A 73 3.51 -12.63 -8.64
C ASN A 73 4.11 -13.73 -7.77
N ALA A 74 4.64 -13.37 -6.59
CA ALA A 74 5.27 -14.31 -5.67
C ALA A 74 4.95 -13.92 -4.23
N TYR A 75 3.81 -14.41 -3.71
CA TYR A 75 3.32 -13.97 -2.43
C TYR A 75 4.07 -14.60 -1.25
N GLU A 76 4.78 -13.77 -0.51
CA GLU A 76 5.39 -14.12 0.75
C GLU A 76 4.86 -13.22 1.89
N PRO A 77 4.11 -13.77 2.87
CA PRO A 77 3.47 -12.98 3.93
C PRO A 77 4.44 -12.11 4.73
N ALA A 78 5.66 -12.60 4.98
CA ALA A 78 6.68 -11.85 5.72
C ALA A 78 7.14 -10.61 4.95
N ILE A 79 7.29 -10.71 3.62
CA ILE A 79 7.68 -9.59 2.77
C ILE A 79 6.60 -8.51 2.80
N LEU A 80 5.31 -8.89 2.67
CA LEU A 80 4.20 -7.94 2.78
C LEU A 80 4.21 -7.19 4.12
N VAL A 81 4.30 -7.91 5.24
CA VAL A 81 4.27 -7.32 6.59
C VAL A 81 5.45 -6.38 6.80
N ASP A 82 6.66 -6.82 6.45
CA ASP A 82 7.89 -6.08 6.70
C ASP A 82 7.98 -4.82 5.85
N THR A 83 7.63 -4.91 4.57
CA THR A 83 7.63 -3.75 3.67
C THR A 83 6.57 -2.72 4.08
N VAL A 84 5.34 -3.15 4.39
CA VAL A 84 4.30 -2.19 4.83
C VAL A 84 4.70 -1.52 6.14
N LEU A 85 5.23 -2.26 7.12
CA LEU A 85 5.69 -1.68 8.38
C LEU A 85 6.85 -0.67 8.16
N TRP A 86 7.80 -1.00 7.28
CA TRP A 86 8.88 -0.09 6.91
C TRP A 86 8.37 1.19 6.26
N VAL A 87 7.37 1.11 5.37
CA VAL A 87 6.75 2.30 4.74
C VAL A 87 6.12 3.20 5.80
N PHE A 88 5.37 2.64 6.76
CA PHE A 88 4.79 3.44 7.84
C PHE A 88 5.86 4.19 8.65
N ARG A 89 7.00 3.54 8.93
CA ARG A 89 8.14 4.17 9.63
C ARG A 89 8.78 5.28 8.78
N ALA A 90 9.06 5.00 7.51
CA ALA A 90 9.81 5.88 6.62
C ALA A 90 9.06 7.18 6.26
N TYR A 91 7.73 7.17 6.23
CA TYR A 91 6.92 8.33 5.84
C TYR A 91 6.43 9.13 7.05
N ARG A 92 6.31 8.51 8.22
CA ARG A 92 6.01 9.23 9.45
C ARG A 92 7.10 10.26 9.80
N SER A 93 8.37 9.92 9.60
CA SER A 93 9.50 10.85 9.80
C SER A 93 9.50 12.02 8.82
N ARG A 94 8.62 12.00 7.81
CA ARG A 94 8.50 13.00 6.75
C ARG A 94 7.18 13.77 6.78
N HIS A 95 6.50 13.77 7.93
CA HIS A 95 5.27 14.54 8.19
C HIS A 95 4.03 14.15 7.39
N PHE A 96 3.98 12.92 6.85
CA PHE A 96 2.71 12.38 6.35
C PHE A 96 1.74 12.16 7.53
N SER A 97 0.50 12.61 7.37
CA SER A 97 -0.56 12.41 8.36
C SER A 97 -0.89 10.93 8.51
N SER A 98 -1.28 10.49 9.71
CA SER A 98 -1.81 9.14 9.91
C SER A 98 -3.08 8.87 9.09
N THR A 99 -3.84 9.91 8.76
CA THR A 99 -5.04 9.80 7.92
C THR A 99 -4.72 9.60 6.44
N TYR A 100 -3.50 9.93 5.99
CA TYR A 100 -3.07 9.66 4.61
C TYR A 100 -3.17 8.18 4.27
N TRP A 101 -2.79 7.28 5.18
CA TRP A 101 -2.84 5.84 4.96
C TRP A 101 -4.25 5.35 4.61
N ALA A 102 -5.25 5.80 5.38
CA ALA A 102 -6.64 5.47 5.10
C ALA A 102 -7.12 6.10 3.79
N ALA A 103 -6.75 7.37 3.53
CA ALA A 103 -7.11 8.06 2.30
C ALA A 103 -6.58 7.33 1.06
N GLN A 104 -5.28 7.02 1.01
CA GLN A 104 -4.71 6.36 -0.16
C GLN A 104 -5.22 4.92 -0.38
N MET A 105 -5.46 4.16 0.69
CA MET A 105 -5.98 2.79 0.57
C MET A 105 -7.40 2.79 0.00
N ASN A 106 -8.25 3.71 0.46
CA ASN A 106 -9.59 3.88 -0.11
C ASN A 106 -9.53 4.29 -1.58
N THR A 107 -8.67 5.25 -1.92
CA THR A 107 -8.52 5.70 -3.31
C THR A 107 -8.07 4.56 -4.22
N TRP A 108 -7.09 3.75 -3.81
CA TRP A 108 -6.67 2.58 -4.57
C TRP A 108 -7.82 1.58 -4.79
N ILE A 109 -8.59 1.26 -3.74
CA ILE A 109 -9.72 0.33 -3.84
C ILE A 109 -10.75 0.82 -4.87
N GLU A 110 -11.09 2.11 -4.87
CA GLU A 110 -12.04 2.66 -5.83
C GLU A 110 -11.49 2.67 -7.26
N ILE A 111 -10.22 3.05 -7.45
CA ILE A 111 -9.56 2.98 -8.76
C ILE A 111 -9.55 1.56 -9.30
N TYR A 112 -9.25 0.56 -8.47
CA TYR A 112 -9.27 -0.83 -8.92
C TYR A 112 -10.67 -1.32 -9.26
N ARG A 113 -11.68 -0.90 -8.51
CA ARG A 113 -13.08 -1.23 -8.81
C ARG A 113 -13.51 -0.68 -10.17
N GLU A 114 -13.05 0.52 -10.53
CA GLU A 114 -13.41 1.20 -11.78
C GLU A 114 -12.61 0.69 -12.99
N HIS A 115 -11.33 0.37 -12.79
CA HIS A 115 -10.42 0.12 -13.90
C HIS A 115 -10.05 -1.35 -14.11
N LEU A 116 -10.26 -2.24 -13.13
CA LEU A 116 -10.00 -3.67 -13.27
C LEU A 116 -11.28 -4.44 -13.54
N SER A 117 -11.15 -5.63 -14.13
CA SER A 117 -12.25 -6.57 -14.20
C SER A 117 -12.72 -6.95 -12.79
N GLU A 118 -14.00 -7.32 -12.67
CA GLU A 118 -14.56 -7.78 -11.40
C GLU A 118 -13.76 -8.96 -10.82
N GLN A 119 -13.24 -9.85 -11.69
CA GLN A 119 -12.43 -10.99 -11.28
C GLN A 119 -11.08 -10.55 -10.69
N CYS A 120 -10.32 -9.73 -11.41
CA CYS A 120 -9.04 -9.21 -10.94
C CYS A 120 -9.22 -8.43 -9.63
N PHE A 121 -10.22 -7.55 -9.57
CA PHE A 121 -10.55 -6.78 -8.36
C PHE A 121 -10.85 -7.68 -7.17
N LYS A 122 -11.69 -8.71 -7.34
CA LYS A 122 -12.03 -9.67 -6.28
C LYS A 122 -10.80 -10.39 -5.72
N GLU A 123 -9.82 -10.69 -6.55
CA GLU A 123 -8.61 -11.41 -6.13
C GLU A 123 -7.62 -10.53 -5.39
N ILE A 124 -7.47 -9.26 -5.77
CA ILE A 124 -6.50 -8.35 -5.11
C ILE A 124 -7.10 -7.63 -3.89
N LEU A 125 -8.42 -7.40 -3.85
CA LEU A 125 -9.10 -6.67 -2.78
C LEU A 125 -8.79 -7.18 -1.35
N PRO A 126 -8.64 -8.50 -1.08
CA PRO A 126 -8.28 -9.00 0.24
C PRO A 126 -6.99 -8.40 0.80
N PHE A 127 -5.98 -8.13 -0.04
CA PHE A 127 -4.73 -7.50 0.39
C PHE A 127 -4.96 -6.08 0.90
N TYR A 128 -5.74 -5.29 0.16
CA TYR A 128 -6.05 -3.91 0.51
C TYR A 128 -6.93 -3.82 1.75
N LYS A 129 -7.95 -4.66 1.86
CA LYS A 129 -8.77 -4.76 3.07
C LYS A 129 -7.95 -5.16 4.29
N TRP A 130 -7.02 -6.11 4.12
CA TRP A 130 -6.13 -6.53 5.19
C TRP A 130 -5.21 -5.38 5.63
N MET A 131 -4.59 -4.65 4.69
CA MET A 131 -3.77 -3.48 5.03
C MET A 131 -4.61 -2.42 5.77
N GLN A 132 -5.81 -2.13 5.28
CA GLN A 132 -6.70 -1.11 5.84
C GLN A 132 -7.14 -1.42 7.28
N VAL A 133 -7.57 -2.67 7.55
CA VAL A 133 -7.96 -3.11 8.91
C VAL A 133 -6.78 -3.03 9.88
N ASN A 134 -5.56 -3.26 9.39
CA ASN A 134 -4.35 -3.29 10.21
C ASN A 134 -3.64 -1.93 10.32
N ILE A 135 -4.13 -0.84 9.71
CA ILE A 135 -3.56 0.52 9.83
C ILE A 135 -3.26 0.91 11.29
N PRO A 136 -4.18 0.71 12.27
CA PRO A 136 -3.89 1.06 13.67
C PRO A 136 -2.70 0.30 14.26
N ILE A 137 -2.53 -0.98 13.89
CA ILE A 137 -1.43 -1.83 14.35
C ILE A 137 -0.12 -1.38 13.70
N PHE A 138 -0.12 -1.11 12.40
CA PHE A 138 1.06 -0.58 11.71
C PHE A 138 1.50 0.76 12.30
N ASN A 139 0.56 1.67 12.55
CA ASN A 139 0.86 2.94 13.23
C ASN A 139 1.48 2.72 14.61
N TYR A 140 0.91 1.82 15.41
CA TYR A 140 1.45 1.48 16.74
C TYR A 140 2.88 0.92 16.64
N LEU A 141 3.12 -0.10 15.81
CA LEU A 141 4.43 -0.75 15.65
C LEU A 141 5.48 0.12 14.94
N ALA A 142 5.06 1.15 14.21
CA ALA A 142 5.93 2.19 13.66
C ALA A 142 6.31 3.26 14.69
N THR A 143 5.71 3.23 15.89
CA THR A 143 6.09 4.09 17.02
C THR A 143 7.06 3.44 17.98
N GLU A 144 7.05 2.11 18.04
CA GLU A 144 8.03 1.35 18.80
C GLU A 144 9.31 1.25 17.97
N ASP A 145 10.34 2.02 18.34
CA ASP A 145 11.69 1.94 17.76
C ASP A 145 12.22 0.51 17.92
N PHE A 146 12.05 -0.30 16.88
CA PHE A 146 12.81 -1.51 16.68
C PHE A 146 13.76 -1.21 15.52
N ASP A 147 15.01 -0.96 15.87
CA ASP A 147 16.15 -0.84 14.95
C ASP A 147 15.98 -1.82 13.80
N ALA A 148 15.79 -1.29 12.58
CA ALA A 148 15.76 -2.11 11.38
C ALA A 148 17.18 -2.17 10.82
N PRO A 149 17.85 -3.34 10.81
CA PRO A 149 19.15 -3.46 10.18
C PRO A 149 18.96 -3.88 8.73
N PHE A 150 18.56 -2.98 7.83
CA PHE A 150 18.74 -3.22 6.39
C PHE A 150 19.02 -1.91 5.65
N SER A 151 20.27 -1.48 5.74
CA SER A 151 20.93 -0.76 4.65
C SER A 151 22.03 -1.67 4.14
N VAL A 152 21.78 -2.34 3.01
CA VAL A 152 22.85 -2.89 2.18
C VAL A 152 22.52 -2.51 0.74
N HIS A 153 23.05 -1.36 0.33
CA HIS A 153 23.41 -1.07 -1.05
C HIS A 153 24.93 -0.95 -1.08
#